data_AF-A0A4Q9HB89-F1
#
_entry.id   AF-A0A4Q9HB89-F1
#
_cell.length_a   1.000
_cell.length_b   1.000
_cell.length_c   1.000
_cell.angle_alpha   90.00
_cell.angle_beta   90.00
_cell.angle_gamma   90.00
#
_symmetry.space_group_name_H-M   'P 1'
#
loop_
_entity.id
_entity.type
_entity.pdbx_description
1 polymer ?
#
loop_
_entity_poly.entity_id
_entity_poly.type
_entity_poly.pdbx_seq_one_letter_code
_entity_poly.pdbx_strand_id
1 'polypeptide(L)'
;MKKLFLLLLLVVSGSLTFKAQAQVSVNINIGTQPAWGPTGYDYVDYYYLPDIESYYYVPKKQFIYMGAGGWVFTTSLPPRYRGYDLYNGYKVVINSPQPYRYFKTHKVKYAKFKGNHGQSAIGKSKGQKYAPAKGNAKVYKGAKGKPSQHFNKGNGNGKGHGNGRGKH
;
A
#
# COMPACT_ATOMS: atom_id res chain seq x y z
N MET A 1 -34.63 -0.05 -63.31
CA MET A 1 -33.21 0.34 -63.13
C MET A 1 -32.92 1.08 -61.82
N LYS A 2 -33.71 2.08 -61.40
CA LYS A 2 -33.44 2.87 -60.16
C LYS A 2 -33.61 2.09 -58.83
N LYS A 3 -34.42 1.03 -58.82
CA LYS A 3 -34.67 0.19 -57.63
C LYS A 3 -33.56 -0.82 -57.31
N LEU A 4 -32.65 -1.08 -58.27
CA LEU A 4 -31.50 -1.97 -58.06
C LEU A 4 -30.35 -1.28 -57.31
N PHE A 5 -30.20 0.04 -57.46
CA PHE A 5 -29.14 0.81 -56.79
C PHE A 5 -29.34 0.90 -55.26
N LEU A 6 -30.59 0.86 -54.77
CA LEU A 6 -30.89 0.91 -53.34
C LEU A 6 -30.55 -0.41 -52.62
N LEU A 7 -30.63 -1.55 -53.32
CA LEU A 7 -30.23 -2.85 -52.78
C LEU A 7 -28.71 -3.00 -52.70
N LEU A 8 -27.96 -2.39 -53.62
CA LEU A 8 -26.50 -2.43 -53.61
C LEU A 8 -25.90 -1.61 -52.44
N LEU A 9 -26.56 -0.52 -52.03
CA LEU A 9 -26.15 0.32 -50.90
C LEU A 9 -26.34 -0.37 -49.53
N LEU A 10 -27.31 -1.29 -49.43
CA LEU A 10 -27.60 -2.01 -48.20
C LEU A 10 -26.56 -3.12 -47.92
N VAL A 11 -25.96 -3.71 -48.95
CA VAL A 11 -24.99 -4.81 -48.83
C VAL A 11 -23.60 -4.32 -48.38
N VAL A 12 -23.25 -3.05 -48.64
CA VAL A 12 -21.94 -2.48 -48.24
C VAL A 12 -21.91 -2.04 -46.77
N SER A 13 -23.07 -1.95 -46.11
CA SER A 13 -23.17 -1.43 -44.73
C SER A 13 -22.78 -2.43 -43.64
N GLY A 14 -22.55 -3.70 -44.00
CA GLY A 14 -22.46 -4.80 -43.05
C GLY A 14 -21.07 -5.38 -42.87
N SER A 15 -20.01 -4.61 -42.60
CA SER A 15 -18.69 -5.17 -42.22
C SER A 15 -17.72 -4.17 -41.55
N LEU A 16 -18.16 -3.35 -40.60
CA LEU A 16 -17.24 -2.63 -39.71
C LEU A 16 -17.23 -3.30 -38.33
N THR A 17 -16.57 -4.45 -38.22
CA THR A 17 -16.23 -5.02 -36.92
C THR A 17 -15.10 -4.20 -36.29
N PHE A 18 -15.47 -3.19 -35.50
CA PHE A 18 -14.52 -2.52 -34.61
C PHE A 18 -14.08 -3.51 -33.52
N LYS A 19 -12.88 -4.07 -33.64
CA LYS A 19 -12.28 -4.83 -32.54
C LYS A 19 -11.89 -3.85 -31.45
N ALA A 20 -12.69 -3.78 -30.39
CA ALA A 20 -12.34 -3.04 -29.19
C ALA A 20 -11.19 -3.75 -28.47
N GLN A 21 -9.95 -3.28 -28.66
CA GLN A 21 -8.82 -3.67 -27.82
C GLN A 21 -8.94 -2.92 -26.48
N ALA A 22 -9.58 -3.56 -25.49
CA ALA A 22 -9.50 -3.09 -24.12
C ALA A 22 -8.11 -3.42 -23.56
N GLN A 23 -7.29 -2.39 -23.34
CA GLN A 23 -6.05 -2.54 -22.56
C GLN A 23 -6.42 -2.48 -21.08
N VAL A 24 -6.35 -3.61 -20.38
CA VAL A 24 -6.49 -3.64 -18.93
C VAL A 24 -5.15 -3.23 -18.31
N SER A 25 -5.04 -2.00 -17.81
CA SER A 25 -3.89 -1.57 -17.03
C SER A 25 -4.13 -1.87 -15.54
N VAL A 26 -3.28 -2.70 -14.95
CA VAL A 26 -3.30 -2.98 -13.50
C VAL A 26 -2.27 -2.07 -12.84
N ASN A 27 -2.72 -1.12 -12.04
CA ASN A 27 -1.82 -0.24 -11.28
C ASN A 27 -1.46 -0.90 -9.94
N ILE A 28 -0.17 -1.11 -9.69
CA ILE A 28 0.36 -1.75 -8.48
C ILE A 28 1.35 -0.78 -7.82
N ASN A 29 1.24 -0.58 -6.50
CA ASN A 29 2.13 0.30 -5.77
C ASN A 29 2.70 -0.30 -4.47
N ILE A 30 2.76 -1.63 -4.37
CA ILE A 30 3.28 -2.33 -3.18
C ILE A 30 4.62 -1.75 -2.71
N GLY A 31 5.55 -1.44 -3.63
CA GLY A 31 6.87 -0.91 -3.29
C GLY A 31 6.88 0.51 -2.69
N THR A 32 5.82 1.29 -2.82
CA THR A 32 5.72 2.63 -2.21
C THR A 32 4.98 2.60 -0.87
N GLN A 33 4.24 1.52 -0.59
CA GLN A 33 3.56 1.34 0.67
C GLN A 33 4.57 1.23 1.82
N PRO A 34 4.36 1.94 2.94
CA PRO A 34 5.22 1.85 4.10
C PRO A 34 5.14 0.45 4.73
N ALA A 35 6.22 0.01 5.38
CA ALA A 35 6.25 -1.28 6.07
C ALA A 35 5.20 -1.39 7.18
N TRP A 36 4.74 -0.28 7.75
CA TRP A 36 3.64 -0.28 8.72
C TRP A 36 2.26 -0.40 8.08
N GLY A 37 2.13 -0.25 6.75
CA GLY A 37 0.86 -0.38 6.02
C GLY A 37 0.24 -1.78 6.18
N PRO A 38 -1.07 -1.94 5.96
CA PRO A 38 -1.75 -3.21 6.11
C PRO A 38 -1.45 -4.17 4.97
N THR A 39 -1.38 -5.46 5.27
CA THR A 39 -1.37 -6.50 4.24
C THR A 39 -2.73 -6.62 3.54
N GLY A 40 -2.75 -7.25 2.37
CA GLY A 40 -3.97 -7.52 1.59
C GLY A 40 -4.24 -6.56 0.43
N TYR A 41 -3.38 -5.55 0.21
CA TYR A 41 -3.59 -4.54 -0.83
C TYR A 41 -2.40 -4.42 -1.79
N ASP A 42 -2.67 -4.51 -3.08
CA ASP A 42 -1.66 -4.34 -4.12
C ASP A 42 -1.56 -2.87 -4.60
N TYR A 43 -2.60 -2.08 -4.33
CA TYR A 43 -2.66 -0.64 -4.60
C TYR A 43 -3.32 0.14 -3.46
N VAL A 44 -2.72 1.26 -3.06
CA VAL A 44 -3.26 2.18 -2.05
C VAL A 44 -2.96 3.64 -2.39
N ASP A 45 -3.98 4.50 -2.40
CA ASP A 45 -3.77 5.96 -2.39
C ASP A 45 -3.56 6.48 -0.97
N TYR A 46 -4.51 6.21 -0.07
CA TYR A 46 -4.48 6.72 1.30
C TYR A 46 -4.72 5.64 2.34
N TYR A 47 -4.07 5.79 3.49
CA TYR A 47 -4.53 5.19 4.74
C TYR A 47 -5.24 6.25 5.57
N TYR A 48 -6.46 5.97 6.01
CA TYR A 48 -7.07 6.69 7.14
C TYR A 48 -6.73 5.95 8.44
N LEU A 49 -6.30 6.70 9.44
CA LEU A 49 -5.86 6.24 10.75
C LEU A 49 -6.89 6.72 11.79
N PRO A 50 -7.86 5.87 12.18
CA PRO A 50 -8.97 6.29 13.04
C PRO A 50 -8.52 6.80 14.40
N ASP A 51 -7.54 6.15 15.03
CA ASP A 51 -7.04 6.50 16.37
C ASP A 51 -6.52 7.93 16.48
N ILE A 52 -5.87 8.39 15.43
CA ILE A 52 -5.26 9.73 15.36
C ILE A 52 -5.98 10.66 14.39
N GLU A 53 -7.13 10.22 13.88
CA GLU A 53 -8.01 10.97 12.96
C GLU A 53 -7.26 11.63 11.79
N SER A 54 -6.25 10.93 11.27
CA SER A 54 -5.32 11.45 10.26
C SER A 54 -5.31 10.57 9.01
N TYR A 55 -4.84 11.13 7.91
CA TYR A 55 -4.59 10.39 6.67
C TYR A 55 -3.10 10.27 6.42
N TYR A 56 -2.72 9.26 5.66
CA TYR A 56 -1.40 9.11 5.08
C TYR A 56 -1.53 8.87 3.59
N TYR A 57 -1.02 9.79 2.79
CA TYR A 57 -0.98 9.68 1.34
C TYR A 57 0.25 8.87 0.93
N VAL A 58 0.02 7.66 0.43
CA VAL A 58 1.07 6.68 0.12
C VAL A 58 1.99 7.15 -1.02
N PRO A 59 1.49 7.62 -2.18
CA PRO A 59 2.34 8.07 -3.28
C PRO A 59 3.38 9.13 -2.92
N LYS A 60 3.05 10.08 -2.03
CA LYS A 60 3.97 11.15 -1.59
C LYS A 60 4.54 10.96 -0.18
N LYS A 61 4.24 9.83 0.48
CA LYS A 61 4.69 9.53 1.85
C LYS A 61 4.37 10.65 2.85
N GLN A 62 3.15 11.16 2.83
CA GLN A 62 2.76 12.39 3.54
C GLN A 62 1.56 12.18 4.47
N PHE A 63 1.68 12.57 5.73
CA PHE A 63 0.56 12.69 6.65
C PHE A 63 -0.28 13.93 6.36
N ILE A 64 -1.59 13.79 6.54
CA ILE A 64 -2.58 14.86 6.39
C ILE A 64 -3.47 14.84 7.62
N TYR A 65 -3.55 15.95 8.35
CA TYR A 65 -4.29 16.02 9.61
C TYR A 65 -4.89 17.41 9.83
N MET A 66 -5.89 17.50 10.69
CA MET A 66 -6.50 18.78 11.04
C MET A 66 -5.61 19.54 12.06
N GLY A 67 -5.05 20.66 11.64
CA GLY A 67 -4.34 21.63 12.48
C GLY A 67 -5.22 22.81 12.91
N ALA A 68 -4.60 23.85 13.48
CA ALA A 68 -5.33 25.03 13.98
C ALA A 68 -6.01 25.85 12.86
N GLY A 69 -5.46 25.84 11.65
CA GLY A 69 -5.97 26.61 10.51
C GLY A 69 -6.51 25.77 9.35
N GLY A 70 -6.72 24.46 9.56
CA GLY A 70 -7.19 23.54 8.52
C GLY A 70 -6.26 22.35 8.28
N TRP A 71 -6.33 21.78 7.06
CA TRP A 71 -5.55 20.60 6.69
C TRP A 71 -4.06 20.90 6.59
N VAL A 72 -3.26 20.20 7.38
CA VAL A 72 -1.80 20.29 7.39
C VAL A 72 -1.22 19.04 6.75
N PHE A 73 -0.20 19.24 5.91
CA PHE A 73 0.46 18.18 5.15
C PHE A 73 1.93 18.11 5.55
N THR A 74 2.41 16.95 6.01
CA THR A 74 3.77 16.81 6.57
C THR A 74 4.33 15.42 6.31
N THR A 75 5.66 15.26 6.27
CA THR A 75 6.32 13.96 6.09
C THR A 75 6.41 13.15 7.37
N SER A 76 6.24 13.79 8.53
CA SER A 76 6.30 13.16 9.86
C SER A 76 4.92 13.06 10.52
N LEU A 77 4.78 12.20 11.53
CA LEU A 77 3.55 12.19 12.33
C LEU A 77 3.27 13.58 12.94
N PRO A 78 2.00 13.97 13.11
CA PRO A 78 1.65 15.19 13.83
C PRO A 78 2.33 15.19 15.21
N PRO A 79 2.94 16.30 15.66
CA PRO A 79 3.68 16.32 16.94
C PRO A 79 2.88 15.79 18.14
N ARG A 80 1.57 16.07 18.16
CA ARG A 80 0.62 15.56 19.17
C ARG A 80 0.50 14.03 19.21
N TYR A 81 0.88 13.34 18.14
CA TYR A 81 0.82 11.89 17.97
C TYR A 81 2.19 11.25 17.78
N ARG A 82 3.28 11.91 18.23
CA ARG A 82 4.66 11.40 18.10
C ARG A 82 4.89 10.01 18.71
N GLY A 83 4.06 9.60 19.67
CA GLY A 83 4.12 8.29 20.34
C GLY A 83 3.19 7.24 19.75
N TYR A 84 2.44 7.57 18.70
CA TYR A 84 1.51 6.62 18.08
C TYR A 84 2.27 5.53 17.32
N ASP A 85 1.95 4.27 17.63
CA ASP A 85 2.54 3.12 16.97
C ASP A 85 1.84 2.80 15.65
N LEU A 86 2.45 3.24 14.57
CA LEU A 86 1.97 2.97 13.22
C LEU A 86 1.94 1.47 12.88
N TYR A 87 2.70 0.59 13.53
CA TYR A 87 2.68 -0.84 13.22
C TYR A 87 1.51 -1.60 13.85
N ASN A 88 0.85 -1.01 14.84
CA ASN A 88 -0.19 -1.67 15.62
C ASN A 88 -1.56 -1.02 15.46
N GLY A 89 -1.67 0.26 15.14
CA GLY A 89 -2.99 0.87 14.91
C GLY A 89 -3.69 0.37 13.65
N TYR A 90 -5.02 0.42 13.59
CA TYR A 90 -5.77 0.05 12.40
C TYR A 90 -5.60 1.08 11.27
N LYS A 91 -5.51 0.62 10.02
CA LYS A 91 -5.53 1.45 8.81
C LYS A 91 -6.70 1.07 7.94
N VAL A 92 -7.48 2.08 7.55
CA VAL A 92 -8.49 1.94 6.51
C VAL A 92 -7.88 2.37 5.18
N VAL A 93 -7.90 1.50 4.19
CA VAL A 93 -7.47 1.85 2.82
C VAL A 93 -8.57 2.65 2.13
N ILE A 94 -8.22 3.80 1.56
CA ILE A 94 -9.13 4.67 0.82
C ILE A 94 -8.48 5.05 -0.52
N ASN A 95 -9.11 4.61 -1.60
CA ASN A 95 -8.69 4.89 -2.98
C ASN A 95 -9.69 5.85 -3.63
N SER A 96 -9.65 7.11 -3.20
CA SER A 96 -10.48 8.18 -3.75
C SER A 96 -9.71 9.50 -3.74
N PRO A 97 -10.00 10.43 -4.66
CA PRO A 97 -9.37 11.75 -4.66
C PRO A 97 -9.64 12.52 -3.36
N GLN A 98 -8.58 13.06 -2.77
CA GLN A 98 -8.62 14.00 -1.63
C GLN A 98 -9.59 13.58 -0.49
N PRO A 99 -9.44 12.37 0.07
CA PRO A 99 -10.42 11.79 1.00
C PRO A 99 -10.53 12.56 2.32
N TYR A 100 -9.52 13.35 2.67
CA TYR A 100 -9.54 14.24 3.82
C TYR A 100 -10.67 15.27 3.77
N ARG A 101 -11.16 15.65 2.57
CA ARG A 101 -12.33 16.53 2.45
C ARG A 101 -13.61 15.91 3.03
N TYR A 102 -13.69 14.58 3.07
CA TYR A 102 -14.82 13.81 3.61
C TYR A 102 -14.59 13.35 5.06
N PHE A 103 -13.73 14.07 5.79
CA PHE A 103 -13.33 13.71 7.15
C PHE A 103 -14.49 13.48 8.10
N LYS A 104 -15.52 14.34 8.10
CA LYS A 104 -16.69 14.17 8.99
C LYS A 104 -17.34 12.80 8.78
N THR A 105 -17.51 12.39 7.52
CA THR A 105 -18.07 11.08 7.15
C THR A 105 -17.14 9.94 7.55
N HIS A 106 -15.84 10.02 7.22
CA HIS A 106 -14.88 8.97 7.54
C HIS A 106 -14.70 8.77 9.05
N LYS A 107 -14.70 9.86 9.83
CA LYS A 107 -14.61 9.82 11.28
C LYS A 107 -15.73 9.01 11.89
N VAL A 108 -16.97 9.21 11.45
CA VAL A 108 -18.12 8.43 11.93
C VAL A 108 -18.08 7.00 11.39
N LYS A 109 -17.92 6.83 10.08
CA LYS A 109 -17.95 5.53 9.39
C LYS A 109 -16.92 4.54 9.94
N TYR A 110 -15.74 5.03 10.30
CA TYR A 110 -14.61 4.21 10.73
C TYR A 110 -14.32 4.30 12.23
N ALA A 111 -15.19 4.94 13.02
CA ALA A 111 -15.05 5.03 14.48
C ALA A 111 -14.89 3.65 15.15
N LYS A 112 -15.60 2.63 14.63
CA LYS A 112 -15.54 1.25 15.14
C LYS A 112 -14.17 0.58 15.06
N PHE A 113 -13.24 1.15 14.30
CA PHE A 113 -11.88 0.62 14.17
C PHE A 113 -10.88 1.29 15.12
N LYS A 114 -11.32 2.28 15.91
CA LYS A 114 -10.48 2.86 16.96
C LYS A 114 -10.11 1.80 18.00
N GLY A 115 -8.84 1.78 18.41
CA GLY A 115 -8.28 0.79 19.34
C GLY A 115 -8.13 -0.62 18.76
N ASN A 116 -8.40 -0.82 17.48
CA ASN A 116 -8.21 -2.12 16.85
C ASN A 116 -6.73 -2.33 16.49
N HIS A 117 -6.17 -3.45 16.96
CA HIS A 117 -4.77 -3.84 16.75
C HIS A 117 -4.59 -5.19 16.05
N GLY A 118 -5.67 -5.77 15.50
CA GLY A 118 -5.65 -7.09 14.85
C GLY A 118 -5.12 -7.08 13.42
N GLN A 119 -4.86 -5.90 12.84
CA GLN A 119 -4.44 -5.79 11.44
C GLN A 119 -2.95 -6.10 11.27
N SER A 120 -2.64 -7.06 10.40
CA SER A 120 -1.26 -7.39 10.06
C SER A 120 -0.59 -6.30 9.22
N ALA A 121 0.59 -5.87 9.65
CA ALA A 121 1.41 -4.93 8.91
C ALA A 121 2.34 -5.64 7.91
N ILE A 122 2.61 -4.99 6.78
CA ILE A 122 3.48 -5.47 5.70
C ILE A 122 4.87 -5.89 6.20
N GLY A 123 5.45 -5.09 7.11
CA GLY A 123 6.75 -5.33 7.72
C GLY A 123 6.81 -6.62 8.55
N LYS A 124 5.67 -7.06 9.08
CA LYS A 124 5.52 -8.30 9.87
C LYS A 124 5.15 -9.51 9.01
N SER A 125 4.72 -9.30 7.76
CA SER A 125 4.33 -10.38 6.85
C SER A 125 5.54 -11.24 6.44
N LYS A 126 5.34 -12.54 6.21
CA LYS A 126 6.37 -13.43 5.62
C LYS A 126 6.30 -13.52 4.09
N GLY A 127 5.31 -12.88 3.45
CA GLY A 127 5.10 -12.97 2.01
C GLY A 127 6.19 -12.28 1.19
N GLN A 128 6.64 -12.94 0.11
CA GLN A 128 7.65 -12.41 -0.82
C GLN A 128 7.16 -11.17 -1.58
N LYS A 129 5.85 -11.08 -1.86
CA LYS A 129 5.26 -9.93 -2.56
C LYS A 129 5.50 -8.59 -1.87
N TYR A 130 5.76 -8.62 -0.57
CA TYR A 130 6.00 -7.44 0.26
C TYR A 130 7.47 -7.07 0.42
N ALA A 131 8.40 -7.84 -0.16
CA ALA A 131 9.83 -7.54 -0.08
C ALA A 131 10.17 -6.08 -0.50
N PRO A 132 9.59 -5.50 -1.57
CA PRO A 132 9.85 -4.12 -1.95
C PRO A 132 9.42 -3.10 -0.88
N ALA A 133 8.27 -3.32 -0.23
CA ALA A 133 7.74 -2.44 0.81
C ALA A 133 8.56 -2.48 2.10
N LYS A 134 9.07 -3.66 2.47
CA LYS A 134 9.87 -3.87 3.69
C LYS A 134 11.17 -3.06 3.69
N GLY A 135 11.79 -2.86 2.52
CA GLY A 135 12.97 -2.00 2.38
C GLY A 135 12.73 -0.54 2.81
N ASN A 136 11.48 -0.07 2.76
CA ASN A 136 11.10 1.28 3.17
C ASN A 136 10.94 1.46 4.69
N ALA A 137 11.23 0.44 5.51
CA ALA A 137 11.08 0.50 6.97
C ALA A 137 11.95 1.57 7.66
N LYS A 138 12.93 2.17 6.97
CA LYS A 138 13.87 3.14 7.55
C LYS A 138 13.29 4.55 7.77
N VAL A 139 12.08 4.86 7.29
CA VAL A 139 11.59 6.25 7.19
C VAL A 139 10.89 6.76 8.46
N TYR A 140 10.47 5.91 9.40
CA TYR A 140 9.81 6.35 10.63
C TYR A 140 10.53 5.86 11.89
N LYS A 141 11.51 6.64 12.36
CA LYS A 141 12.05 6.52 13.72
C LYS A 141 11.22 7.39 14.67
N GLY A 142 10.14 6.82 15.21
CA GLY A 142 9.53 7.29 16.44
C GLY A 142 10.44 6.98 17.63
N ALA A 143 10.50 7.88 18.61
CA ALA A 143 11.44 7.81 19.73
C ALA A 143 11.28 6.54 20.58
N LYS A 144 12.43 5.96 20.95
CA LYS A 144 12.65 4.95 22.01
C LYS A 144 11.95 3.59 21.82
N GLY A 145 12.65 2.68 21.15
CA GLY A 145 12.46 1.23 21.27
C GLY A 145 13.79 0.52 20.97
N LYS A 146 14.27 -0.32 21.90
CA LYS A 146 15.51 -1.10 21.74
C LYS A 146 15.45 -1.92 20.43
N PRO A 147 16.54 -2.06 19.67
CA PRO A 147 16.55 -2.90 18.48
C PRO A 147 16.26 -4.35 18.90
N SER A 148 15.09 -4.87 18.51
CA SER A 148 14.79 -6.29 18.67
C SER A 148 15.74 -7.08 17.79
N GLN A 149 16.54 -7.91 18.45
CA GLN A 149 17.55 -8.78 17.89
C GLN A 149 16.98 -9.85 16.94
N HIS A 150 17.87 -10.31 16.06
CA HIS A 150 17.87 -11.61 15.39
C HIS A 150 16.70 -11.98 14.47
N PHE A 151 16.94 -11.85 13.16
CA PHE A 151 16.55 -12.89 12.21
C PHE A 151 17.80 -13.66 11.81
N ASN A 152 17.93 -14.89 12.30
CA ASN A 152 18.94 -15.83 11.84
C ASN A 152 18.30 -16.87 10.91
N LYS A 153 19.13 -17.41 10.01
CA LYS A 153 18.98 -18.63 9.18
C LYS A 153 18.16 -18.50 7.89
N GLY A 154 18.66 -18.82 6.70
CA GLY A 154 19.95 -19.31 6.23
C GLY A 154 19.87 -19.62 4.72
N ASN A 155 21.00 -19.83 4.03
CA ASN A 155 21.09 -20.80 2.93
C ASN A 155 22.56 -21.09 2.59
N GLY A 156 22.90 -22.37 2.45
CA GLY A 156 24.26 -22.84 2.22
C GLY A 156 24.73 -22.72 0.78
N ASN A 157 26.05 -22.83 0.59
CA ASN A 157 26.66 -23.56 -0.51
C ASN A 157 28.12 -23.88 -0.17
N GLY A 158 28.52 -25.12 -0.43
CA GLY A 158 29.73 -25.73 0.10
C GLY A 158 31.02 -25.49 -0.69
N LYS A 159 32.11 -26.06 -0.16
CA LYS A 159 33.16 -26.80 -0.88
C LYS A 159 34.13 -27.40 0.15
N GLY A 160 34.52 -28.65 -0.08
CA GLY A 160 35.23 -29.50 0.86
C GLY A 160 36.76 -29.42 0.80
N HIS A 161 37.35 -30.57 1.14
CA HIS A 161 38.74 -30.89 1.49
C HIS A 161 39.04 -30.63 2.98
N GLY A 162 39.59 -31.56 3.75
CA GLY A 162 40.14 -32.88 3.45
C GLY A 162 41.21 -33.18 4.50
N ASN A 163 41.16 -34.39 5.06
CA ASN A 163 42.24 -35.16 5.71
C ASN A 163 43.04 -34.55 6.87
N GLY A 164 43.16 -35.34 7.95
CA GLY A 164 44.31 -35.19 8.86
C GLY A 164 44.16 -35.92 10.18
N ARG A 165 44.58 -37.18 10.21
CA ARG A 165 44.78 -38.02 11.41
C ARG A 165 45.63 -37.34 12.48
N GLY A 166 45.48 -37.77 13.73
CA GLY A 166 46.63 -37.91 14.62
C GLY A 166 46.34 -37.70 16.09
N LYS A 167 46.41 -38.80 16.85
CA LYS A 167 46.47 -38.88 18.31
C LYS A 167 47.68 -38.10 18.84
N HIS A 168 47.55 -37.40 19.96
CA HIS A 168 48.05 -37.78 21.29
C HIS A 168 47.71 -36.68 22.29
#